data_AF-A0A1Q7G654-F1
#
_entry.id   AF-A0A1Q7G654-F1
#
_cell.length_a   1.000
_cell.length_b   1.000
_cell.length_c   1.000
_cell.angle_alpha   90.00
_cell.angle_beta   90.00
_cell.angle_gamma   90.00
#
_symmetry.space_group_name_H-M   'P 1'
#
loop_
_entity.id
_entity.type
_entity.pdbx_description
1 polymer ?
#
loop_
_entity_poly.entity_id
_entity_poly.type
_entity_poly.pdbx_seq_one_letter_code
_entity_poly.pdbx_strand_id
1 'polypeptide(L)'
;MLDPRHPLIDYGRSALDFRHQGSGSFGYELPFGKGKPFGNGLNGIADKLVGGWQLNGIVTLLSGFPVTPLVGTNRSGNGNTFNPDRPNYSSNFQGPVKIGRVDKWFDPNAFSLPTLGTWGNVGRGVLDGPGLAEIDISVFKTIPITERTRLLFRAEAFNIANRPNFGIPNFLIFSGDSISPSAGQITSTVTSSRQIQFGLKLMF
;
A
#
# COMPACT_ATOMS: atom_id res chain seq x y z
N MET A 1 11.20 -15.14 -18.08
CA MET A 1 11.74 -16.51 -17.99
C MET A 1 13.25 -16.37 -17.94
N LEU A 2 13.87 -16.90 -16.89
CA LEU A 2 15.29 -16.84 -16.58
C LEU A 2 16.05 -17.93 -17.37
N ASP A 3 15.61 -19.20 -17.29
CA ASP A 3 16.17 -20.31 -18.09
C ASP A 3 15.10 -21.02 -18.95
N PRO A 4 15.09 -20.82 -20.28
CA PRO A 4 14.17 -21.49 -21.20
C PRO A 4 14.22 -23.03 -21.15
N ARG A 5 15.35 -23.61 -20.74
CA ARG A 5 15.59 -25.06 -20.74
C ARG A 5 15.12 -25.73 -19.45
N HIS A 6 14.93 -24.95 -18.38
CA HIS A 6 14.51 -25.43 -17.07
C HIS A 6 13.38 -24.55 -16.50
N PRO A 7 12.16 -24.62 -17.08
CA PRO A 7 11.04 -23.75 -16.72
C PRO A 7 10.64 -23.80 -15.24
N LEU A 8 10.89 -24.92 -14.56
CA LEU A 8 10.58 -25.09 -13.14
C LEU A 8 11.43 -24.19 -12.22
N ILE A 9 12.60 -23.74 -12.67
CA ILE A 9 13.46 -22.81 -11.91
C ILE A 9 12.77 -21.44 -11.76
N ASP A 10 11.92 -21.06 -12.71
CA ASP A 10 11.14 -19.81 -12.67
C ASP A 10 9.80 -19.93 -11.93
N TYR A 11 9.45 -21.13 -11.48
CA TYR A 11 8.22 -21.33 -10.73
C TYR A 11 8.29 -20.61 -9.38
N GLY A 12 7.23 -19.89 -9.05
CA GLY A 12 7.12 -19.10 -7.83
C GLY A 12 5.99 -18.09 -7.91
N ARG A 13 5.80 -17.33 -6.83
CA ARG A 13 4.68 -16.39 -6.71
C ARG A 13 4.74 -15.33 -7.80
N SER A 14 3.57 -14.98 -8.32
CA SER A 14 3.47 -13.87 -9.26
C SER A 14 3.85 -12.56 -8.59
N ALA A 15 4.49 -11.64 -9.32
CA ALA A 15 4.73 -10.28 -8.82
C ALA A 15 3.41 -9.53 -8.53
N LEU A 16 2.28 -10.01 -9.06
CA LEU A 16 0.93 -9.49 -8.86
C LEU A 16 0.07 -10.33 -7.90
N ASP A 17 0.67 -11.30 -7.20
CA ASP A 17 -0.05 -12.17 -6.27
C ASP A 17 -0.32 -11.45 -4.93
N PHE A 18 -1.51 -10.87 -4.80
CA PHE A 18 -2.03 -10.36 -3.54
C PHE A 18 -2.50 -11.52 -2.68
N ARG A 19 -1.81 -11.77 -1.56
CA ARG A 19 -2.24 -12.85 -0.65
C ARG A 19 -3.63 -12.60 -0.06
N HIS A 20 -3.92 -11.35 0.31
CA HIS A 20 -5.24 -10.90 0.74
C HIS A 20 -5.49 -9.48 0.26
N GLN A 21 -6.69 -9.24 -0.25
CA GLN A 21 -7.20 -7.93 -0.64
C GLN A 21 -8.63 -7.79 -0.12
N GLY A 22 -8.93 -6.65 0.50
CA GLY A 22 -10.26 -6.31 0.96
C GLY A 22 -10.54 -4.84 0.76
N SER A 23 -11.74 -4.53 0.27
CA SER A 23 -12.29 -3.19 0.29
C SER A 23 -13.69 -3.21 0.88
N GLY A 24 -14.04 -2.18 1.63
CA GLY A 24 -15.36 -2.04 2.24
C GLY A 24 -15.78 -0.59 2.26
N SER A 25 -17.07 -0.34 2.16
CA SER A 25 -17.65 1.00 2.27
C SER A 25 -18.82 1.00 3.24
N PHE A 26 -19.03 2.14 3.90
CA PHE A 26 -20.19 2.36 4.77
C PHE A 26 -20.71 3.77 4.59
N GLY A 27 -22.01 3.93 4.81
CA GLY A 27 -22.69 5.22 4.85
C GLY A 27 -23.63 5.26 6.05
N TYR A 28 -23.62 6.38 6.77
CA TYR A 28 -24.44 6.57 7.96
C TYR A 28 -24.96 8.01 8.01
N GLU A 29 -26.28 8.15 8.03
CA GLU A 29 -26.92 9.43 8.32
C GLU A 29 -26.87 9.66 9.84
N LEU A 30 -26.29 10.78 10.27
CA LEU A 30 -26.15 11.03 11.70
C LEU A 30 -27.53 11.27 12.34
N PRO A 31 -27.77 10.74 13.55
CA PRO A 31 -29.07 10.77 14.22
C PRO A 31 -29.37 12.13 14.89
N PHE A 32 -28.92 13.24 14.29
CA PHE A 32 -29.09 14.59 14.82
C PHE A 32 -30.10 15.41 14.01
N GLY A 33 -30.88 16.23 14.71
CA GLY A 33 -31.82 17.20 14.14
C GLY A 33 -33.29 16.87 14.43
N LYS A 34 -34.18 17.71 13.91
CA LYS A 34 -35.62 17.58 14.08
C LYS A 34 -36.14 16.23 13.55
N GLY A 35 -36.89 15.51 14.38
CA GLY A 35 -37.41 14.18 14.04
C GLY A 35 -36.38 13.04 14.11
N LYS A 36 -35.16 13.30 14.61
CA LYS A 36 -34.13 12.28 14.86
C LYS A 36 -33.96 12.02 16.37
N PRO A 37 -33.32 10.90 16.76
CA PRO A 37 -33.15 10.52 18.17
C PRO A 37 -32.46 11.58 19.04
N PHE A 38 -31.52 12.34 18.47
CA PHE A 38 -30.81 13.40 19.17
C PHE A 38 -31.18 14.77 18.59
N GLY A 39 -31.55 15.73 19.44
CA GLY A 39 -31.89 17.09 19.00
C GLY A 39 -33.33 17.29 18.52
N ASN A 40 -34.25 16.37 18.87
CA ASN A 40 -35.66 16.43 18.47
C ASN A 40 -36.39 17.73 18.89
N GLY A 41 -35.92 18.41 19.95
CA GLY A 41 -36.47 19.70 20.41
C GLY A 41 -35.76 20.95 19.86
N LEU A 42 -34.73 20.79 19.02
CA LEU A 42 -33.99 21.92 18.48
C LEU A 42 -34.83 22.63 17.40
N ASN A 43 -34.87 23.95 17.48
CA ASN A 43 -35.62 24.80 16.54
C ASN A 43 -34.71 25.88 15.96
N GLY A 44 -35.06 26.38 14.78
CA GLY A 44 -34.39 27.50 14.13
C GLY A 44 -32.94 27.18 13.72
N ILE A 45 -32.01 28.08 14.03
CA ILE A 45 -30.61 28.01 13.59
C ILE A 45 -29.89 26.78 14.19
N ALA A 46 -30.22 26.42 15.43
CA ALA A 46 -29.60 25.28 16.11
C ALA A 46 -29.84 23.96 15.34
N ASP A 47 -31.08 23.72 14.90
CA ASP A 47 -31.45 22.55 14.10
C ASP A 47 -30.74 22.53 12.74
N LYS A 48 -30.66 23.69 12.06
CA LYS A 48 -29.93 23.81 10.78
C LYS A 48 -28.43 23.50 10.93
N LEU A 49 -27.83 23.78 12.09
CA LEU A 49 -26.42 23.49 12.36
C LEU A 49 -26.17 22.03 12.72
N VAL A 50 -27.10 21.35 13.40
CA VAL A 50 -26.88 19.97 13.84
C VAL A 50 -27.51 18.90 12.95
N GLY A 51 -28.52 19.24 12.15
CA GLY A 51 -29.25 18.29 11.31
C GLY A 51 -28.64 18.04 9.92
N GLY A 52 -29.01 16.93 9.30
CA GLY A 52 -28.73 16.68 7.87
C GLY A 52 -27.27 16.33 7.55
N TRP A 53 -26.54 15.78 8.51
CA TRP A 53 -25.18 15.26 8.30
C TRP A 53 -25.21 13.81 7.82
N GLN A 54 -24.42 13.51 6.79
CA GLN A 54 -24.17 12.16 6.31
C GLN A 54 -22.67 11.89 6.34
N LEU A 55 -22.28 10.77 6.95
CA LEU A 55 -20.92 10.26 6.98
C LEU A 55 -20.81 9.09 6.01
N ASN A 56 -19.76 9.06 5.20
CA ASN A 56 -19.40 7.89 4.41
C ASN A 56 -17.93 7.56 4.63
N GLY A 57 -17.57 6.29 4.53
CA GLY A 57 -16.19 5.84 4.63
C GLY A 57 -15.88 4.70 3.67
N ILE A 58 -14.63 4.64 3.25
CA ILE A 58 -14.06 3.55 2.45
C ILE A 58 -12.82 3.06 3.17
N VAL A 59 -12.68 1.74 3.30
CA VAL A 59 -11.51 1.08 3.87
C VAL A 59 -10.90 0.17 2.81
N THR A 60 -9.60 0.32 2.58
CA THR A 60 -8.83 -0.51 1.64
C THR A 60 -7.68 -1.18 2.38
N LEU A 61 -7.59 -2.51 2.28
CA LEU A 61 -6.55 -3.33 2.90
C LEU A 61 -5.93 -4.25 1.85
N LEU A 62 -4.61 -4.18 1.68
CA LEU A 62 -3.85 -5.04 0.79
C LEU A 62 -2.65 -5.65 1.52
N SER A 63 -2.47 -6.95 1.37
CA SER A 63 -1.21 -7.61 1.71
C SER A 63 -0.09 -7.12 0.80
N GLY A 64 1.14 -7.22 1.28
CA GLY A 64 2.31 -6.82 0.51
C GLY A 64 2.56 -7.69 -0.72
N PHE A 65 3.15 -7.07 -1.73
CA PHE A 65 3.52 -7.75 -2.98
C PHE A 65 4.68 -8.72 -2.76
N PRO A 66 4.72 -9.85 -3.49
CA PRO A 66 5.88 -10.72 -3.50
C PRO A 66 7.06 -10.02 -4.15
N VAL A 67 8.21 -10.06 -3.46
CA VAL A 67 9.45 -9.45 -3.90
C VAL A 67 10.45 -10.56 -4.20
N THR A 68 11.12 -10.44 -5.35
CA THR A 68 12.17 -11.38 -5.78
C THR A 68 13.52 -10.71 -5.61
N PRO A 69 14.40 -11.23 -4.75
CA PRO A 69 15.79 -10.78 -4.65
C PRO A 69 16.52 -10.98 -5.98
N LEU A 70 17.27 -9.99 -6.43
CA LEU A 70 18.02 -10.02 -7.68
C LEU A 70 19.50 -9.66 -7.45
N VAL A 71 20.37 -10.13 -8.34
CA VAL A 71 21.77 -9.70 -8.43
C VAL A 71 21.93 -8.75 -9.62
N GLY A 72 22.75 -7.69 -9.47
CA GLY A 72 22.97 -6.69 -10.52
C GLY A 72 23.94 -7.11 -11.62
N THR A 73 24.32 -8.39 -11.68
CA THR A 73 25.31 -8.93 -12.61
C THR A 73 24.78 -10.20 -13.26
N ASN A 74 25.19 -10.45 -14.50
CA ASN A 74 24.92 -11.71 -15.19
C ASN A 74 25.88 -12.80 -14.70
N ARG A 75 25.51 -13.51 -13.63
CA ARG A 75 26.29 -14.60 -13.04
C ARG A 75 26.15 -15.89 -13.83
N SER A 76 24.99 -16.12 -14.43
CA SER A 76 24.64 -17.30 -15.23
C SER A 76 25.40 -17.37 -16.56
N GLY A 77 25.86 -16.23 -17.08
CA GLY A 77 26.53 -16.14 -18.38
C GLY A 77 25.57 -16.24 -19.58
N ASN A 78 24.25 -16.13 -19.37
CA ASN A 78 23.25 -16.29 -20.44
C ASN A 78 23.10 -15.06 -21.36
N GLY A 79 23.79 -13.95 -21.06
CA GLY A 79 23.72 -12.71 -21.84
C GLY A 79 22.39 -11.94 -21.73
N ASN A 80 21.48 -12.35 -20.83
CA ASN A 80 20.21 -11.69 -20.63
C ASN A 80 20.38 -10.40 -19.82
N THR A 81 19.93 -9.29 -20.38
CA THR A 81 19.94 -7.96 -19.75
C THR A 81 18.56 -7.50 -19.25
N PHE A 82 17.50 -8.24 -19.58
CA PHE A 82 16.11 -7.91 -19.22
C PHE A 82 15.66 -8.57 -17.91
N ASN A 83 16.14 -9.78 -17.61
CA ASN A 83 15.84 -10.49 -16.38
C ASN A 83 17.16 -10.72 -15.61
N PRO A 84 17.46 -9.88 -14.60
CA PRO A 84 18.63 -10.10 -13.75
C PRO A 84 18.57 -11.46 -13.07
N ASP A 85 19.75 -12.04 -12.82
CA ASP A 85 19.85 -13.32 -12.13
C ASP A 85 19.35 -13.19 -10.67
N ARG A 86 18.99 -14.33 -10.07
CA ARG A 86 18.64 -14.41 -8.65
C ARG A 86 19.86 -14.85 -7.83
N PRO A 87 19.94 -14.49 -6.54
CA PRO A 87 21.02 -14.95 -5.67
C PRO A 87 20.81 -16.40 -5.21
N ASN A 88 21.78 -16.90 -4.44
CA ASN A 88 21.62 -18.08 -3.60
C ASN A 88 21.15 -17.68 -2.20
N TYR A 89 20.53 -18.61 -1.47
CA TYR A 89 20.46 -18.53 -0.01
C TYR A 89 21.86 -18.72 0.59
N SER A 90 22.21 -17.85 1.54
CA SER A 90 23.47 -17.96 2.28
C SER A 90 23.37 -19.11 3.29
N SER A 91 24.22 -20.12 3.14
CA SER A 91 24.24 -21.30 4.02
C SER A 91 24.62 -20.98 5.47
N ASN A 92 25.28 -19.85 5.70
CA ASN A 92 25.80 -19.46 7.01
C ASN A 92 24.91 -18.43 7.73
N PHE A 93 23.80 -18.02 7.10
CA PHE A 93 22.90 -17.03 7.67
C PHE A 93 22.00 -17.64 8.75
N GLN A 94 22.01 -17.02 9.94
CA GLN A 94 21.29 -17.51 11.13
C GLN A 94 20.25 -16.50 11.66
N GLY A 95 19.94 -15.46 10.88
CA GLY A 95 19.03 -14.39 11.28
C GLY A 95 17.62 -14.50 10.66
N PRO A 96 16.71 -13.58 11.01
CA PRO A 96 15.46 -13.43 10.29
C PRO A 96 15.72 -12.78 8.93
N VAL A 97 15.25 -13.42 7.86
CA VAL A 97 15.34 -12.83 6.51
C VAL A 97 14.51 -11.55 6.44
N LYS A 98 13.30 -11.55 6.99
CA LYS A 98 12.42 -10.38 7.07
C LYS A 98 12.65 -9.61 8.36
N ILE A 99 13.00 -8.34 8.24
CA ILE A 99 13.23 -7.43 9.37
C ILE A 99 12.03 -6.47 9.53
N GLY A 100 11.46 -5.98 8.43
CA GLY A 100 10.24 -5.16 8.45
C GLY A 100 10.44 -3.67 8.76
N ARG A 101 11.69 -3.17 8.74
CA ARG A 101 12.00 -1.74 8.88
C ARG A 101 12.16 -1.06 7.53
N VAL A 102 11.88 0.24 7.46
CA VAL A 102 11.99 1.02 6.22
C VAL A 102 13.44 1.09 5.71
N ASP A 103 14.41 1.21 6.63
CA ASP A 103 15.84 1.27 6.30
C ASP A 103 16.47 -0.11 6.06
N LYS A 104 15.78 -1.19 6.45
CA LYS A 104 16.25 -2.56 6.29
C LYS A 104 15.03 -3.50 6.34
N TRP A 105 14.33 -3.66 5.22
CA TRP A 105 13.10 -4.46 5.18
C TRP A 105 13.39 -5.96 5.28
N PHE A 106 14.51 -6.39 4.71
CA PHE A 106 15.05 -7.73 4.81
C PHE A 106 16.57 -7.67 5.03
N ASP A 107 17.17 -8.75 5.53
CA ASP A 107 18.62 -8.83 5.66
C ASP A 107 19.27 -9.30 4.34
N PRO A 108 20.09 -8.47 3.67
CA PRO A 108 20.76 -8.90 2.44
C PRO A 108 21.79 -10.01 2.68
N ASN A 109 22.30 -10.18 3.91
CA ASN A 109 23.24 -11.26 4.25
C ASN A 109 22.57 -12.65 4.25
N ALA A 110 21.24 -12.70 4.16
CA ALA A 110 20.51 -13.94 3.90
C ALA A 110 20.80 -14.54 2.52
N PHE A 111 21.44 -13.77 1.65
CA PHE A 111 21.72 -14.13 0.28
C PHE A 111 23.22 -14.12 -0.01
N SER A 112 23.63 -14.91 -0.99
CA SER A 112 25.00 -14.96 -1.50
C SER A 112 25.00 -14.95 -3.03
N LEU A 113 26.12 -14.55 -3.63
CA LEU A 113 26.26 -14.61 -5.07
C LEU A 113 26.35 -16.08 -5.54
N PRO A 114 25.65 -16.44 -6.62
CA PRO A 114 25.87 -17.72 -7.28
C PRO A 114 27.28 -17.80 -7.85
N THR A 115 27.83 -19.01 -7.92
CA THR A 115 29.09 -19.26 -8.64
C THR A 115 28.95 -18.81 -10.09
N LEU A 116 30.01 -18.25 -10.69
CA LEU A 116 29.98 -17.88 -12.11
C LEU A 116 29.62 -19.09 -12.98
N GLY A 117 28.77 -18.87 -13.97
CA GLY A 117 28.21 -19.91 -14.84
C GLY A 117 27.07 -20.71 -14.21
N THR A 118 26.55 -20.30 -13.04
CA THR A 118 25.44 -20.99 -12.36
C THR A 118 24.27 -20.07 -12.10
N TRP A 119 23.09 -20.67 -12.01
CA TRP A 119 21.87 -20.00 -11.58
C TRP A 119 21.78 -19.95 -10.06
N GLY A 120 21.17 -18.88 -9.54
CA GLY A 120 20.80 -18.82 -8.13
C GLY A 120 19.69 -19.78 -7.76
N ASN A 121 19.68 -20.23 -6.51
CA ASN A 121 18.68 -21.14 -5.96
C ASN A 121 17.49 -20.44 -5.26
N VAL A 122 17.48 -19.11 -5.20
CA VAL A 122 16.36 -18.36 -4.64
C VAL A 122 15.15 -18.39 -5.57
N GLY A 123 14.00 -18.78 -5.02
CA GLY A 123 12.72 -18.81 -5.73
C GLY A 123 12.20 -17.41 -6.09
N ARG A 124 11.22 -17.36 -7.00
CA ARG A 124 10.53 -16.11 -7.35
C ARG A 124 9.51 -15.73 -6.27
N GLY A 125 9.51 -14.46 -5.85
CA GLY A 125 8.53 -13.90 -4.92
C GLY A 125 8.65 -14.43 -3.48
N VAL A 126 9.87 -14.78 -3.04
CA VAL A 126 10.13 -15.38 -1.72
C VAL A 126 10.03 -14.38 -0.56
N LEU A 127 10.08 -13.08 -0.83
CA LEU A 127 9.93 -12.03 0.17
C LEU A 127 8.55 -11.38 0.06
N ASP A 128 8.01 -10.87 1.17
CA ASP A 128 6.80 -10.06 1.17
C ASP A 128 7.15 -8.59 1.42
N GLY A 129 6.73 -7.71 0.52
CA GLY A 129 6.82 -6.26 0.68
C GLY A 129 5.89 -5.71 1.77
N PRO A 130 5.90 -4.39 2.01
CA PRO A 130 4.94 -3.73 2.88
C PRO A 130 3.51 -3.87 2.37
N GLY A 131 2.57 -4.06 3.30
CA GLY A 131 1.13 -4.00 3.01
C GLY A 131 0.58 -2.57 3.04
N LEU A 132 -0.54 -2.37 2.38
CA LEU A 132 -1.27 -1.11 2.31
C LEU A 132 -2.52 -1.17 3.19
N ALA A 133 -2.77 -0.09 3.92
CA ALA A 133 -4.01 0.12 4.65
C ALA A 133 -4.39 1.60 4.58
N GLU A 134 -5.60 1.87 4.10
CA GLU A 134 -6.11 3.22 3.89
C GLU A 134 -7.56 3.31 4.36
N ILE A 135 -7.90 4.45 4.93
CA ILE A 135 -9.25 4.80 5.37
C ILE A 135 -9.53 6.20 4.83
N ASP A 136 -10.56 6.31 4.01
CA ASP A 136 -11.03 7.57 3.47
C ASP A 136 -12.40 7.88 4.03
N ILE A 137 -12.64 9.14 4.39
CA ILE A 137 -13.90 9.58 5.00
C ILE A 137 -14.42 10.79 4.23
N SER A 138 -15.73 10.81 3.99
CA SER A 138 -16.43 11.99 3.50
C SER A 138 -17.61 12.32 4.40
N VAL A 139 -17.80 13.61 4.64
CA VAL A 139 -18.89 14.16 5.44
C VAL A 139 -19.64 15.15 4.58
N PHE A 140 -20.95 14.98 4.49
CA PHE A 140 -21.84 15.88 3.76
C PHE A 140 -22.84 16.51 4.71
N LYS A 141 -23.20 17.76 4.45
CA LYS A 141 -24.28 18.46 5.13
C LYS A 141 -25.15 19.20 4.13
N THR A 142 -26.46 19.03 4.26
CA THR A 142 -27.43 19.84 3.51
C THR A 142 -28.06 20.86 4.45
N ILE A 143 -27.90 22.14 4.13
CA ILE A 143 -28.45 23.26 4.89
C ILE A 143 -29.55 23.93 4.06
N PRO A 144 -30.84 23.80 4.44
CA PRO A 144 -31.91 24.53 3.77
C PRO A 144 -31.84 26.02 4.13
N ILE A 145 -31.64 26.88 3.13
CA ILE A 145 -31.66 28.34 3.30
C ILE A 145 -33.10 28.83 3.16
N THR A 146 -33.73 28.52 2.03
CA THR A 146 -35.14 28.81 1.71
C THR A 146 -35.83 27.54 1.21
N GLU A 147 -37.09 27.63 0.79
CA GLU A 147 -37.82 26.50 0.19
C GLU A 147 -37.24 26.04 -1.16
N ARG A 148 -36.56 26.94 -1.88
CA ARG A 148 -35.95 26.64 -3.19
C ARG A 148 -34.43 26.56 -3.13
N THR A 149 -33.81 27.17 -2.12
CA THR A 149 -32.36 27.30 -2.01
C THR A 149 -31.77 26.43 -0.91
N ARG A 150 -30.76 25.63 -1.24
CA ARG A 150 -30.00 24.81 -0.28
C ARG A 150 -28.48 24.98 -0.46
N LEU A 151 -27.76 24.99 0.65
CA LEU A 151 -26.30 24.96 0.67
C LEU A 151 -25.84 23.54 1.01
N LEU A 152 -25.00 22.98 0.15
CA LEU A 152 -24.34 21.71 0.37
C LEU A 152 -22.92 21.97 0.83
N PHE A 153 -22.57 21.46 2.01
CA PHE A 153 -21.19 21.41 2.50
C PHE A 153 -20.67 19.98 2.36
N ARG A 154 -19.43 19.85 1.88
CA ARG A 154 -18.69 18.60 1.78
C ARG A 154 -17.33 18.78 2.44
N ALA A 155 -16.95 17.84 3.29
CA ALA A 155 -15.58 17.69 3.77
C ALA A 155 -15.11 16.28 3.45
N GLU A 156 -13.93 16.13 2.87
CA GLU A 156 -13.35 14.82 2.57
C GLU A 156 -11.95 14.75 3.14
N ALA A 157 -11.61 13.58 3.68
CA ALA A 157 -10.30 13.28 4.20
C ALA A 157 -9.84 11.95 3.61
N PHE A 158 -8.79 12.00 2.80
CA PHE A 158 -8.09 10.83 2.28
C PHE A 158 -6.98 10.44 3.23
N ASN A 159 -6.76 9.13 3.41
CA ASN A 159 -5.82 8.58 4.39
C ASN A 159 -6.00 9.25 5.77
N ILE A 160 -7.23 9.19 6.32
CA ILE A 160 -7.56 9.84 7.60
C ILE A 160 -6.68 9.33 8.75
N ALA A 161 -6.16 8.09 8.69
CA ALA A 161 -5.21 7.57 9.66
C ALA A 161 -3.80 8.17 9.53
N ASN A 162 -3.52 8.87 8.43
CA ASN A 162 -2.19 9.33 8.03
C ASN A 162 -1.14 8.22 8.10
N ARG A 163 -1.52 7.00 7.71
CA ARG A 163 -0.63 5.85 7.70
C ARG A 163 0.29 5.96 6.47
N PRO A 164 1.62 5.85 6.64
CA PRO A 164 2.52 5.70 5.51
C PRO A 164 2.30 4.34 4.83
N ASN A 165 1.91 4.34 3.56
CA ASN A 165 1.88 3.14 2.74
C ASN A 165 3.17 3.06 1.95
N PHE A 166 4.10 2.24 2.42
CA PHE A 166 5.44 2.12 1.86
C PHE A 166 5.47 1.39 0.52
N GLY A 167 6.39 1.79 -0.35
CA GLY A 167 6.68 1.10 -1.60
C GLY A 167 7.47 -0.19 -1.43
N ILE A 168 7.89 -0.75 -2.55
CA ILE A 168 8.66 -1.99 -2.58
C ILE A 168 10.09 -1.70 -2.11
N PRO A 169 10.68 -2.54 -1.23
CA PRO A 169 12.08 -2.41 -0.84
C PRO A 169 13.00 -2.65 -2.04
N ASN A 170 14.17 -2.02 -2.05
CA ASN A 170 15.17 -2.29 -3.06
C ASN A 170 15.56 -3.78 -3.02
N PHE A 171 15.17 -4.51 -4.05
CA PHE A 171 15.36 -5.95 -4.17
C PHE A 171 16.66 -6.32 -4.90
N LEU A 172 17.43 -5.34 -5.37
CA LEU A 172 18.76 -5.53 -5.92
C LEU A 172 19.75 -5.72 -4.77
N ILE A 173 20.09 -6.97 -4.48
CA ILE A 173 20.90 -7.34 -3.31
C ILE A 173 22.38 -7.06 -3.54
N PHE A 174 22.87 -7.28 -4.76
CA PHE A 174 24.28 -7.17 -5.10
C PHE A 174 24.51 -6.16 -6.22
N SER A 175 25.55 -5.34 -6.06
CA SER A 175 26.09 -4.45 -7.08
C SER A 175 27.54 -4.87 -7.34
N GLY A 176 27.80 -5.46 -8.52
CA GLY A 176 29.03 -6.20 -8.73
C GLY A 176 29.12 -7.40 -7.78
N ASP A 177 30.28 -7.58 -7.16
CA ASP A 177 30.54 -8.69 -6.22
C ASP A 177 30.22 -8.35 -4.75
N SER A 178 29.67 -7.17 -4.46
CA SER A 178 29.38 -6.70 -3.10
C SER A 178 27.88 -6.51 -2.87
N ILE A 179 27.46 -6.64 -1.60
CA ILE A 179 26.09 -6.30 -1.19
C ILE A 179 25.85 -4.80 -1.46
N SER A 180 24.74 -4.49 -2.11
CA SER A 180 24.30 -3.12 -2.34
C SER A 180 24.01 -2.42 -1.01
N PRO A 181 24.51 -1.19 -0.78
CA PRO A 181 24.29 -0.46 0.47
C PRO A 181 22.82 -0.07 0.67
N SER A 182 22.02 -0.07 -0.39
CA SER A 182 20.59 0.22 -0.34
C SER A 182 19.72 -1.04 -0.40
N ALA A 183 20.30 -2.24 -0.40
CA ALA A 183 19.53 -3.49 -0.41
C ALA A 183 18.56 -3.53 0.79
N GLY A 184 17.28 -3.77 0.51
CA GLY A 184 16.23 -3.83 1.52
C GLY A 184 15.72 -2.46 1.98
N GLN A 185 16.29 -1.34 1.54
CA GLN A 185 15.77 0.00 1.87
C GLN A 185 14.51 0.33 1.08
N ILE A 186 13.55 0.99 1.72
CA ILE A 186 12.37 1.56 1.08
C ILE A 186 12.51 3.08 1.12
N THR A 187 12.50 3.71 -0.05
CA THR A 187 12.70 5.16 -0.21
C THR A 187 11.45 5.90 -0.70
N SER A 188 10.32 5.19 -0.84
CA SER A 188 9.09 5.74 -1.39
C SER A 188 7.85 5.28 -0.63
N THR A 189 6.78 6.04 -0.82
CA THR A 189 5.41 5.67 -0.46
C THR A 189 4.59 5.53 -1.74
N VAL A 190 3.51 4.74 -1.67
CA VAL A 190 2.62 4.45 -2.82
C VAL A 190 1.28 5.18 -2.74
N THR A 191 1.00 5.85 -1.61
CA THR A 191 -0.17 6.72 -1.43
C THR A 191 0.28 8.10 -0.96
N SER A 192 -0.60 9.09 -1.05
CA SER A 192 -0.36 10.40 -0.45
C SER A 192 -0.46 10.36 1.08
N SER A 193 0.16 11.36 1.71
CA SER A 193 -0.14 11.74 3.10
C SER A 193 -1.60 12.19 3.22
N ARG A 194 -2.10 12.33 4.45
CA ARG A 194 -3.47 12.80 4.69
C ARG A 194 -3.77 14.08 3.92
N GLN A 195 -4.83 14.05 3.13
CA GLN A 195 -5.35 15.22 2.41
C GLN A 195 -6.75 15.52 2.89
N ILE A 196 -7.04 16.78 3.21
CA ILE A 196 -8.37 17.22 3.62
C ILE A 196 -8.83 18.31 2.66
N GLN A 197 -10.03 18.14 2.11
CA GLN A 197 -10.63 19.10 1.20
C GLN A 197 -12.05 19.46 1.62
N PHE A 198 -12.41 20.72 1.34
CA PHE A 198 -13.71 21.28 1.66
C PHE A 198 -14.38 21.81 0.39
N GLY A 199 -15.69 21.64 0.29
CA GLY A 199 -16.50 22.12 -0.82
C GLY A 199 -17.80 22.74 -0.31
N LEU A 200 -18.19 23.84 -0.94
CA LEU A 200 -19.48 24.49 -0.73
C LEU A 200 -20.17 24.62 -2.09
N LYS A 201 -21.44 24.21 -2.15
CA LYS A 201 -22.27 24.34 -3.35
C LYS A 201 -23.63 24.91 -2.99
N LEU A 202 -23.97 26.06 -3.56
CA LEU A 202 -25.31 26.64 -3.49
C LEU A 202 -26.17 26.07 -4.62
N MET A 203 -27.37 25.61 -4.30
CA MET A 203 -28.38 25.16 -5.25
C MET A 203 -29.62 26.04 -5.12
N PHE A 204 -30.22 26.42 -6.24
CA PHE A 204 -31.38 27.31 -6.35
C PHE A 204 -32.35 26.84 -7.42
#